data_AF-A0A521DLL6-F1
#
_entry.id   AF-A0A521DLL6-F1
#
_cell.length_a   1.000
_cell.length_b   1.000
_cell.length_c   1.000
_cell.angle_alpha   90.00
_cell.angle_beta   90.00
_cell.angle_gamma   90.00
#
_symmetry.space_group_name_H-M   'P 1'
#
loop_
_entity.id
_entity.type
_entity.pdbx_description
1 polymer ?
#
loop_
_entity_poly.entity_id
_entity_poly.type
_entity_poly.pdbx_seq_one_letter_code
_entity_poly.pdbx_strand_id
1 'polypeptide(L)'
;MSTNIDKALHAALEGPEIQRLKVYGHHWNVKPADVLRREGTRVRVEGQLDHSVRMWDDDHLFYKFTFKNGKLEEQDLQIKEKGLGQIAGIVANAVGKFVDMPIPPEEISKIGNKLENMAHNEWQYAIQKLALRIGLEGYRRMHSITAYTKPRFGGVSQVFSPGVYEASDFWAVGNDRIASLRVPPRMKVLVCKHRPGVGRPEECKTYTKDRPALDEEVMGVSYLSVEDLDNPGHTLVIDGTEAQRAEYTVRLKEGSGWLRKDAHRGSIQRSDKISDDRTTARGIVGGGKDAYQFTGDLEEVRLSGDEQQVVIKVDGEPVEALH
;
A
#
# COMPACT_ATOMS: atom_id res chain seq x y z
N MET A 1 -15.90 13.63 -5.87
CA MET A 1 -15.91 13.36 -7.32
C MET A 1 -14.56 12.78 -7.69
N SER A 2 -14.51 11.71 -8.48
CA SER A 2 -13.25 11.10 -8.94
C SER A 2 -12.52 12.06 -9.90
N THR A 3 -11.23 12.28 -9.66
CA THR A 3 -10.38 13.15 -10.49
C THR A 3 -10.06 12.50 -11.83
N ASN A 4 -9.58 13.26 -12.82
CA ASN A 4 -9.13 12.65 -14.08
C ASN A 4 -7.90 11.76 -13.89
N ILE A 5 -7.09 11.98 -12.84
CA ILE A 5 -5.99 11.07 -12.48
C ILE A 5 -6.56 9.74 -11.99
N ASP A 6 -7.58 9.75 -11.13
CA ASP A 6 -8.21 8.52 -10.65
C ASP A 6 -8.82 7.71 -11.80
N LYS A 7 -9.42 8.39 -12.79
CA LYS A 7 -9.92 7.74 -14.01
C LYS A 7 -8.80 7.12 -14.83
N ALA A 8 -7.65 7.78 -14.94
CA ALA A 8 -6.48 7.24 -15.64
C ALA A 8 -5.94 6.00 -14.92
N LEU A 9 -5.81 6.06 -13.60
CA LEU A 9 -5.39 4.93 -12.78
C LEU A 9 -6.35 3.73 -12.92
N HIS A 10 -7.66 3.99 -12.91
CA HIS A 10 -8.66 2.95 -13.14
C HIS A 10 -8.53 2.33 -14.54
N ALA A 11 -8.45 3.15 -15.59
CA ALA A 11 -8.29 2.67 -16.97
C ALA A 11 -7.03 1.80 -17.15
N ALA A 12 -5.91 2.23 -16.56
CA ALA A 12 -4.67 1.50 -16.67
C ALA A 12 -4.65 0.21 -15.82
N LEU A 13 -5.19 0.22 -14.60
CA LEU A 13 -4.98 -0.88 -13.65
C LEU A 13 -6.17 -1.84 -13.54
N GLU A 14 -7.32 -1.46 -14.07
CA GLU A 14 -8.55 -2.27 -14.06
C GLU A 14 -9.19 -2.38 -15.44
N GLY A 15 -8.91 -1.43 -16.34
CA GLY A 15 -9.61 -1.29 -17.60
C GLY A 15 -11.05 -0.82 -17.45
N PRO A 16 -11.77 -0.63 -18.56
CA PRO A 16 -11.26 -0.65 -19.94
C PRO A 16 -10.43 0.62 -20.26
N GLU A 17 -9.87 0.66 -21.48
CA GLU A 17 -9.23 1.86 -22.02
C GLU A 17 -10.15 3.08 -21.93
N ILE A 18 -9.58 4.24 -21.58
CA ILE A 18 -10.26 5.53 -21.72
C ILE A 18 -9.52 6.39 -22.73
N GLN A 19 -10.24 6.84 -23.75
CA GLN A 19 -9.71 7.70 -24.79
C GLN A 19 -9.85 9.18 -24.42
N ARG A 20 -8.87 9.99 -24.85
CA ARG A 20 -8.85 11.45 -24.72
C ARG A 20 -9.10 11.97 -23.31
N LEU A 21 -8.60 11.28 -22.30
CA LEU A 21 -8.69 11.71 -20.91
C LEU A 21 -7.73 12.88 -20.67
N LYS A 22 -8.26 14.02 -20.18
CA LYS A 22 -7.43 15.20 -19.90
C LYS A 22 -6.70 15.08 -18.56
N VAL A 23 -5.38 14.90 -18.58
CA VAL A 23 -4.52 14.82 -17.39
C VAL A 23 -3.28 15.70 -17.58
N TYR A 24 -2.92 16.49 -16.57
CA TYR A 24 -1.78 17.43 -16.60
C TYR A 24 -1.81 18.40 -17.79
N GLY A 25 -3.00 18.83 -18.22
CA GLY A 25 -3.15 19.78 -19.34
C GLY A 25 -3.20 19.15 -20.73
N HIS A 26 -2.85 17.87 -20.86
CA HIS A 26 -2.80 17.12 -22.12
C HIS A 26 -3.92 16.07 -22.20
N HIS A 27 -4.23 15.59 -23.41
CA HIS A 27 -5.22 14.52 -23.61
C HIS A 27 -4.50 13.21 -23.93
N TRP A 28 -4.92 12.14 -23.27
CA TRP A 28 -4.29 10.82 -23.38
C TRP A 28 -5.31 9.74 -23.69
N ASN A 29 -4.93 8.76 -24.50
CA ASN A 29 -5.56 7.43 -24.42
C ASN A 29 -4.80 6.61 -23.40
N VAL A 30 -5.52 6.16 -22.37
CA VAL A 30 -4.95 5.38 -21.27
C VAL A 30 -5.39 3.94 -21.45
N LYS A 31 -4.46 3.09 -21.88
CA LYS A 31 -4.70 1.66 -22.14
C LYS A 31 -4.53 0.85 -20.86
N PRO A 32 -5.21 -0.31 -20.73
CA PRO A 32 -4.91 -1.27 -19.70
C PRO A 32 -3.42 -1.63 -19.73
N ALA A 33 -2.82 -1.61 -18.56
CA ALA A 33 -1.44 -1.97 -18.33
C ALA A 33 -1.38 -3.48 -18.01
N ASP A 34 -0.37 -4.18 -18.50
CA ASP A 34 -0.12 -5.60 -18.22
C ASP A 34 0.47 -5.82 -16.80
N VAL A 35 0.17 -4.90 -15.89
CA VAL A 35 0.47 -5.03 -14.47
C VAL A 35 -0.07 -6.37 -13.97
N LEU A 36 0.61 -6.93 -12.97
CA LEU A 36 0.19 -8.01 -12.06
C LEU A 36 1.12 -9.24 -12.05
N ARG A 37 2.32 -9.18 -12.63
CA ARG A 37 3.38 -10.15 -12.27
C ARG A 37 4.12 -9.67 -11.02
N ARG A 38 3.83 -10.35 -9.91
CA ARG A 38 4.67 -10.34 -8.71
C ARG A 38 5.38 -11.68 -8.60
N GLU A 39 6.71 -11.63 -8.60
CA GLU A 39 7.59 -12.78 -8.44
C GLU A 39 8.45 -12.53 -7.19
N GLY A 40 8.00 -13.08 -6.05
CA GLY A 40 8.56 -12.72 -4.75
C GLY A 40 8.44 -11.23 -4.47
N THR A 41 9.55 -10.57 -4.16
CA THR A 41 9.61 -9.13 -3.88
C THR A 41 9.69 -8.25 -5.12
N ARG A 42 9.74 -8.84 -6.33
CA ARG A 42 9.82 -8.11 -7.60
C ARG A 42 8.43 -7.91 -8.18
N VAL A 43 8.09 -6.67 -8.51
CA VAL A 43 6.85 -6.29 -9.17
C VAL A 43 7.17 -5.56 -10.47
N ARG A 44 6.58 -6.01 -11.57
CA ARG A 44 6.70 -5.33 -12.87
C ARG A 44 5.38 -4.67 -13.26
N VAL A 45 5.47 -3.41 -13.67
CA VAL A 45 4.35 -2.63 -14.22
C VAL A 45 4.72 -2.16 -15.61
N GLU A 46 3.98 -2.62 -16.63
CA GLU A 46 4.19 -2.21 -18.00
C GLU A 46 2.89 -1.82 -18.68
N GLY A 47 2.95 -0.90 -19.63
CA GLY A 47 1.78 -0.44 -20.35
C GLY A 47 2.08 0.63 -21.38
N GLN A 48 1.01 1.25 -21.87
CA GLN A 48 1.07 2.21 -22.96
C GLN A 48 0.17 3.42 -22.70
N LEU A 49 0.69 4.61 -23.02
CA LEU A 49 -0.04 5.86 -23.07
C LEU A 49 0.12 6.48 -24.45
N ASP A 50 -0.98 6.94 -25.05
CA ASP A 50 -0.93 7.64 -26.34
C ASP A 50 -1.30 9.10 -26.15
N HIS A 51 -0.52 10.00 -26.75
CA HIS A 51 -0.81 11.42 -26.79
C HIS A 51 -1.88 11.69 -27.87
N SER A 52 -3.00 12.26 -27.46
CA SER A 52 -4.16 12.50 -28.34
C SER A 52 -4.27 13.99 -28.66
N VAL A 53 -3.57 14.45 -29.69
CA VAL A 53 -3.73 15.82 -30.19
C VAL A 53 -4.93 15.85 -31.15
N ARG A 54 -6.01 16.51 -30.72
CA ARG A 54 -7.30 16.56 -31.43
C ARG A 54 -7.95 15.19 -31.59
N MET A 55 -7.74 14.47 -32.69
CA MET A 55 -8.50 13.26 -33.08
C MET A 55 -7.62 12.10 -33.59
N TRP A 56 -6.31 12.20 -33.42
CA TRP A 56 -5.34 11.22 -33.90
C TRP A 56 -4.41 10.82 -32.75
N ASP A 57 -4.00 9.56 -32.76
CA ASP A 57 -2.93 9.06 -31.90
C ASP A 57 -1.61 9.43 -32.57
N ASP A 58 -0.89 10.36 -31.96
CA ASP A 58 0.29 10.99 -32.57
C ASP A 58 1.58 10.39 -32.00
N ASP A 59 1.69 10.40 -30.67
CA ASP A 59 2.87 9.92 -29.94
C ASP A 59 2.50 8.78 -29.01
N HIS A 60 3.37 7.75 -28.96
CA HIS A 60 3.18 6.60 -28.10
C HIS A 60 4.30 6.54 -27.05
N LEU A 61 3.94 6.42 -25.77
CA LEU A 61 4.86 6.02 -24.71
C LEU A 61 4.58 4.58 -24.30
N PHE A 62 5.59 3.73 -24.42
CA PHE A 62 5.65 2.45 -23.75
C PHE A 62 6.48 2.61 -22.47
N TYR A 63 5.96 2.13 -21.35
CA TYR A 63 6.66 2.20 -20.07
C TYR A 63 6.78 0.82 -19.46
N LYS A 64 7.88 0.59 -18.75
CA LYS A 64 8.12 -0.58 -17.90
C LYS A 64 8.88 -0.12 -16.66
N PHE A 65 8.26 -0.34 -15.50
CA PHE A 65 8.86 -0.11 -14.19
C PHE A 65 9.05 -1.43 -13.47
N THR A 66 10.23 -1.64 -12.90
CA THR A 66 10.53 -2.75 -12.03
C THR A 66 10.74 -2.23 -10.63
N PHE A 67 9.90 -2.69 -9.70
CA PHE A 67 10.09 -2.50 -8.28
C PHE A 67 10.65 -3.76 -7.65
N LYS A 68 11.61 -3.61 -6.74
CA LYS A 68 12.19 -4.73 -6.00
C LYS A 68 12.59 -4.26 -4.62
N ASN A 69 12.24 -5.04 -3.59
CA ASN A 69 12.56 -4.73 -2.19
C ASN A 69 12.17 -3.30 -1.80
N GLY A 70 10.97 -2.85 -2.21
CA GLY A 70 10.50 -1.51 -1.88
C GLY A 70 11.14 -0.37 -2.67
N LYS A 71 11.94 -0.64 -3.71
CA LYS A 71 12.62 0.41 -4.51
C LYS A 71 12.27 0.30 -5.98
N LEU A 72 12.29 1.43 -6.68
CA LEU A 72 12.29 1.44 -8.14
C LEU A 72 13.70 1.08 -8.63
N GLU A 73 13.89 -0.17 -9.09
CA GLU A 73 15.18 -0.72 -9.53
C GLU A 73 15.44 -0.42 -11.01
N GLU A 74 14.40 -0.49 -11.84
CA GLU A 74 14.51 -0.29 -13.29
C GLU A 74 13.36 0.56 -13.80
N GLN A 75 13.68 1.47 -14.72
CA GLN A 75 12.70 2.18 -15.53
C GLN A 75 13.13 2.13 -17.00
N ASP A 76 12.18 1.85 -17.88
CA ASP A 76 12.36 1.78 -19.33
C ASP A 76 11.18 2.51 -19.96
N LEU A 77 11.49 3.62 -20.63
CA LEU A 77 10.53 4.54 -21.20
C LEU A 77 10.88 4.73 -22.68
N GLN A 78 10.02 4.23 -23.55
CA GLN A 78 10.22 4.28 -25.00
C GLN A 78 9.14 5.15 -25.62
N ILE A 79 9.56 6.30 -26.13
CA ILE A 79 8.69 7.22 -26.86
C ILE A 79 8.85 6.96 -28.35
N LYS A 80 7.73 6.78 -29.05
CA LYS A 80 7.65 6.70 -30.50
C LYS A 80 6.80 7.86 -31.01
N GLU A 81 7.45 8.88 -31.57
CA GLU A 81 6.81 10.06 -32.17
C GLU A 81 6.50 9.82 -33.66
N LYS A 82 5.38 10.36 -34.18
CA LYS A 82 5.09 10.39 -35.63
C LYS A 82 5.07 11.83 -36.16
N GLY A 83 6.24 12.40 -36.48
CA GLY A 83 6.31 13.74 -37.10
C GLY A 83 7.65 14.10 -37.74
N LEU A 84 7.63 15.03 -38.69
CA LEU A 84 8.79 15.56 -39.44
C LEU A 84 9.80 16.37 -38.60
N GLY A 85 9.54 16.54 -37.31
CA GLY A 85 10.49 17.07 -36.33
C GLY A 85 10.82 15.99 -35.33
N GLN A 86 11.62 14.99 -35.72
CA GLN A 86 12.26 14.11 -34.75
C GLN A 86 13.01 15.00 -33.76
N ILE A 87 12.53 15.09 -32.52
CA ILE A 87 13.45 15.37 -31.44
C ILE A 87 14.21 14.06 -31.23
N ALA A 88 15.25 13.86 -32.04
CA ALA A 88 16.38 12.98 -31.72
C ALA A 88 17.17 13.58 -30.53
N GLY A 89 16.47 14.01 -29.50
CA GLY A 89 16.98 14.64 -28.30
C GLY A 89 16.53 13.78 -27.15
N ILE A 90 17.49 13.31 -26.37
CA ILE A 90 17.29 12.64 -25.09
C ILE A 90 16.18 13.39 -24.34
N VAL A 91 14.99 12.80 -24.26
CA VAL A 91 14.01 13.31 -23.31
C VAL A 91 14.67 13.07 -21.95
N ALA A 92 15.01 14.16 -21.25
CA ALA A 92 15.60 14.05 -19.92
C ALA A 92 14.68 13.16 -19.09
N ASN A 93 15.20 12.01 -18.69
CA ASN A 93 14.46 11.03 -17.92
C ASN A 93 14.13 11.65 -16.55
N ALA A 94 12.98 12.30 -16.45
CA ALA A 94 12.56 13.04 -15.27
C ALA A 94 12.28 12.12 -14.08
N VAL A 95 12.05 10.84 -14.37
CA VAL A 95 11.75 9.82 -13.37
C VAL A 95 12.99 9.07 -12.90
N GLY A 96 14.14 9.22 -13.58
CA GLY A 96 15.41 8.60 -13.20
C GLY A 96 15.87 8.97 -11.79
N LYS A 97 15.50 10.16 -11.30
CA LYS A 97 15.78 10.61 -9.92
C LYS A 97 15.09 9.80 -8.83
N PHE A 98 14.11 8.97 -9.18
CA PHE A 98 13.41 8.09 -8.24
C PHE A 98 13.99 6.67 -8.20
N VAL A 99 14.96 6.36 -9.07
CA VAL A 99 15.67 5.07 -9.05
C VAL A 99 16.42 4.95 -7.73
N ASP A 100 16.41 3.75 -7.14
CA ASP A 100 16.97 3.41 -5.83
C ASP A 100 16.37 4.12 -4.61
N MET A 101 15.45 5.06 -4.81
CA MET A 101 14.71 5.64 -3.70
C MET A 101 13.82 4.56 -3.06
N PRO A 102 13.79 4.47 -1.72
CA PRO A 102 12.75 3.73 -1.02
C PRO A 102 11.36 4.27 -1.38
N ILE A 103 10.46 3.38 -1.73
CA ILE A 103 9.07 3.63 -2.10
C ILE A 103 8.22 2.71 -1.22
N PRO A 104 8.02 3.05 0.06
CA PRO A 104 7.08 2.33 0.90
C PRO A 104 5.68 2.37 0.25
N PRO A 105 4.99 1.24 0.06
CA PRO A 105 3.68 1.20 -0.59
C PRO A 105 2.65 2.19 -0.03
N GLU A 106 2.69 2.42 1.28
CA GLU A 106 1.85 3.37 2.03
C GLU A 106 2.17 4.84 1.73
N GLU A 107 3.39 5.16 1.32
CA GLU A 107 3.83 6.53 1.03
C GLU A 107 3.62 6.93 -0.43
N ILE A 108 3.19 5.99 -1.28
CA ILE A 108 2.95 6.23 -2.71
C ILE A 108 1.95 7.37 -2.96
N SER A 109 0.99 7.60 -2.06
CA SER A 109 0.12 8.79 -2.17
C SER A 109 0.88 10.10 -1.98
N LYS A 110 1.84 10.16 -1.04
CA LYS A 110 2.67 11.36 -0.81
C LYS A 110 3.61 11.59 -2.00
N ILE A 111 4.23 10.52 -2.50
CA ILE A 111 5.07 10.56 -3.70
C ILE A 111 4.24 11.04 -4.90
N GLY A 112 3.01 10.53 -5.06
CA GLY A 112 2.05 10.98 -6.06
C GLY A 112 1.78 12.48 -5.99
N ASN A 113 1.48 13.02 -4.81
CA ASN A 113 1.24 14.46 -4.63
C ASN A 113 2.49 15.30 -4.96
N LYS A 114 3.69 14.81 -4.63
CA LYS A 114 4.94 15.48 -4.99
C LYS A 114 5.17 15.49 -6.50
N LEU A 115 4.87 14.37 -7.17
CA LEU A 115 4.88 14.29 -8.63
C LEU A 115 3.91 15.30 -9.23
N GLU A 116 2.69 15.40 -8.70
CA GLU A 116 1.65 16.32 -9.16
C GLU A 116 2.10 17.79 -9.20
N ASN A 117 2.96 18.21 -8.28
CA ASN A 117 3.52 19.57 -8.22
C ASN A 117 4.72 19.81 -9.15
N MET A 118 5.24 18.79 -9.83
CA MET A 118 6.33 18.97 -10.81
C MET A 118 5.86 19.68 -12.09
N ALA A 119 6.75 20.50 -12.66
CA ALA A 119 6.54 21.15 -13.96
C ALA A 119 6.22 20.12 -15.05
N HIS A 120 5.22 20.42 -15.88
CA HIS A 120 4.65 19.50 -16.86
C HIS A 120 4.18 20.25 -18.12
N ASN A 121 4.83 21.37 -18.44
CA ASN A 121 4.45 22.22 -19.58
C ASN A 121 4.72 21.54 -20.93
N GLU A 122 5.70 20.63 -20.97
CA GLU A 122 5.96 19.81 -22.14
C GLU A 122 5.30 18.43 -21.96
N TRP A 123 4.69 17.94 -23.04
CA TRP A 123 3.91 16.71 -23.01
C TRP A 123 4.77 15.50 -22.61
N GLN A 124 6.07 15.51 -22.92
CA GLN A 124 7.00 14.44 -22.54
C GLN A 124 7.17 14.34 -21.02
N TYR A 125 7.26 15.46 -20.31
CA TYR A 125 7.31 15.44 -18.84
C TYR A 125 5.97 14.99 -18.25
N ALA A 126 4.86 15.45 -18.83
CA ALA A 126 3.52 15.09 -18.40
C ALA A 126 3.24 13.57 -18.55
N ILE A 127 3.64 12.97 -19.67
CA ILE A 127 3.41 11.55 -19.95
C ILE A 127 4.29 10.64 -19.09
N GLN A 128 5.57 10.98 -18.87
CA GLN A 128 6.44 10.22 -17.96
C GLN A 128 5.93 10.27 -16.52
N LYS A 129 5.46 11.44 -16.08
CA LYS A 129 4.87 11.61 -14.75
C LYS A 129 3.61 10.76 -14.57
N LEU A 130 2.73 10.74 -15.57
CA LEU A 130 1.54 9.89 -15.55
C LEU A 130 1.92 8.40 -15.56
N ALA A 131 2.87 7.99 -16.39
CA ALA A 131 3.37 6.63 -16.44
C ALA A 131 3.94 6.19 -15.08
N LEU A 132 4.80 7.01 -14.45
CA LEU A 132 5.33 6.70 -13.12
C LEU A 132 4.21 6.64 -12.08
N ARG A 133 3.21 7.53 -12.14
CA ARG A 133 2.06 7.48 -11.22
C ARG A 133 1.29 6.16 -11.35
N ILE A 134 1.07 5.67 -12.58
CA ILE A 134 0.49 4.36 -12.86
C ILE A 134 1.40 3.24 -12.34
N GLY A 135 2.72 3.34 -12.59
CA GLY A 135 3.74 2.41 -12.10
C GLY A 135 3.71 2.23 -10.58
N LEU A 136 3.76 3.33 -9.85
CA LEU A 136 3.70 3.35 -8.39
C LEU A 136 2.37 2.77 -7.89
N GLU A 137 1.24 3.18 -8.48
CA GLU A 137 -0.06 2.67 -8.05
C GLU A 137 -0.23 1.17 -8.36
N GLY A 138 0.27 0.69 -9.50
CA GLY A 138 0.34 -0.73 -9.82
C GLY A 138 1.21 -1.50 -8.82
N TYR A 139 2.37 -0.95 -8.44
CA TYR A 139 3.21 -1.50 -7.39
C TYR A 139 2.47 -1.58 -6.05
N ARG A 140 1.83 -0.49 -5.62
CA ARG A 140 1.02 -0.42 -4.39
C ARG A 140 -0.04 -1.52 -4.35
N ARG A 141 -0.74 -1.71 -5.46
CA ARG A 141 -1.81 -2.71 -5.57
C ARG A 141 -1.30 -4.14 -5.48
N MET A 142 -0.03 -4.43 -5.77
CA MET A 142 0.54 -5.78 -5.56
C MET A 142 0.91 -6.06 -4.10
N HIS A 143 0.95 -5.03 -3.26
CA HIS A 143 1.23 -5.12 -1.83
C HIS A 143 0.01 -4.72 -0.98
N SER A 144 -1.20 -4.76 -1.52
CA SER A 144 -2.42 -4.41 -0.80
C SER A 144 -3.62 -5.16 -1.39
N ILE A 145 -4.61 -5.49 -0.57
CA ILE A 145 -5.88 -6.01 -1.06
C ILE A 145 -6.85 -4.85 -1.28
N THR A 146 -7.81 -5.03 -2.18
CA THR A 146 -8.90 -4.05 -2.38
C THR A 146 -10.22 -4.69 -2.07
N ALA A 147 -10.97 -4.09 -1.15
CA ALA A 147 -12.32 -4.53 -0.81
C ALA A 147 -13.37 -3.66 -1.51
N TYR A 148 -14.49 -4.28 -1.86
CA TYR A 148 -15.57 -3.65 -2.62
C TYR A 148 -16.93 -3.92 -1.98
N THR A 149 -17.82 -2.94 -2.05
CA THR A 149 -19.17 -3.00 -1.46
C THR A 149 -20.19 -3.77 -2.28
N LYS A 150 -19.87 -4.14 -3.53
CA LYS A 150 -20.71 -4.99 -4.37
C LYS A 150 -19.94 -6.20 -4.89
N PRO A 151 -20.62 -7.27 -5.30
CA PRO A 151 -20.01 -8.37 -6.02
C PRO A 151 -19.33 -7.90 -7.32
N ARG A 152 -18.47 -8.75 -7.86
CA ARG A 152 -17.69 -8.56 -9.09
C ARG A 152 -16.89 -7.27 -9.09
N PHE A 153 -16.32 -6.91 -7.93
CA PHE A 153 -15.45 -5.75 -7.73
C PHE A 153 -16.16 -4.42 -8.02
N GLY A 154 -17.47 -4.36 -7.77
CA GLY A 154 -18.27 -3.16 -8.01
C GLY A 154 -18.49 -2.30 -6.76
N GLY A 155 -18.99 -1.09 -6.97
CA GLY A 155 -19.38 -0.18 -5.88
C GLY A 155 -18.20 0.60 -5.27
N VAL A 156 -18.41 1.15 -4.08
CA VAL A 156 -17.37 1.82 -3.30
C VAL A 156 -16.29 0.81 -2.93
N SER A 157 -15.03 1.23 -3.00
CA SER A 157 -13.88 0.41 -2.67
C SER A 157 -12.95 1.07 -1.66
N GLN A 158 -12.13 0.25 -0.99
CA GLN A 158 -11.08 0.68 -0.08
C GLN A 158 -9.89 -0.25 -0.21
N VAL A 159 -8.69 0.32 -0.17
CA VAL A 159 -7.43 -0.44 -0.23
C VAL A 159 -6.91 -0.67 1.18
N PHE A 160 -6.50 -1.91 1.46
CA PHE A 160 -5.96 -2.35 2.73
C PHE A 160 -4.56 -2.92 2.51
N SER A 161 -3.56 -2.21 3.04
CA SER A 161 -2.18 -2.72 3.15
C SER A 161 -2.09 -3.82 4.22
N PRO A 162 -0.97 -4.55 4.34
CA PRO A 162 -0.74 -5.46 5.44
C PRO A 162 -1.06 -4.85 6.81
N GLY A 163 -1.57 -5.69 7.71
CA GLY A 163 -2.02 -5.32 9.05
C GLY A 163 -3.43 -5.78 9.37
N VAL A 164 -3.89 -5.42 10.57
CA VAL A 164 -5.23 -5.73 11.09
C VAL A 164 -6.14 -4.51 11.02
N TYR A 165 -7.43 -4.76 10.77
CA TYR A 165 -8.46 -3.75 10.60
C TYR A 165 -9.77 -4.20 11.24
N GLU A 166 -10.42 -3.28 11.94
CA GLU A 166 -11.74 -3.48 12.54
C GLU A 166 -12.81 -2.61 11.84
N ALA A 167 -14.07 -2.77 12.26
CA ALA A 167 -15.22 -2.03 11.76
C ALA A 167 -14.98 -0.50 11.61
N SER A 168 -14.29 0.12 12.57
CA SER A 168 -13.97 1.55 12.54
C SER A 168 -12.99 1.95 11.44
N ASP A 169 -12.18 1.02 10.94
CA ASP A 169 -11.22 1.27 9.88
C ASP A 169 -11.84 1.17 8.47
N PHE A 170 -13.08 0.71 8.37
CA PHE A 170 -13.81 0.56 7.10
C PHE A 170 -14.47 1.88 6.68
N TRP A 171 -13.74 2.98 6.74
CA TRP A 171 -14.28 4.34 6.55
C TRP A 171 -14.92 4.57 5.17
N ALA A 172 -14.44 3.89 4.11
CA ALA A 172 -15.03 3.99 2.77
C ALA A 172 -16.05 2.89 2.48
N VAL A 173 -15.68 1.63 2.70
CA VAL A 173 -16.56 0.49 2.38
C VAL A 173 -17.69 0.31 3.40
N GLY A 174 -17.48 0.72 4.65
CA GLY A 174 -18.41 0.61 5.76
C GLY A 174 -18.44 -0.78 6.39
N ASN A 175 -18.85 -0.83 7.67
CA ASN A 175 -19.08 -2.09 8.39
C ASN A 175 -20.16 -2.94 7.71
N ASP A 176 -19.95 -4.25 7.68
CA ASP A 176 -20.90 -5.25 7.16
C ASP A 176 -21.24 -5.13 5.67
N ARG A 177 -20.51 -4.30 4.92
CA ARG A 177 -20.84 -3.98 3.52
C ARG A 177 -19.90 -4.57 2.49
N ILE A 178 -18.78 -5.16 2.91
CA ILE A 178 -17.83 -5.77 1.98
C ILE A 178 -18.47 -7.01 1.34
N ALA A 179 -18.40 -7.09 0.01
CA ALA A 179 -19.04 -8.14 -0.79
C ALA A 179 -18.09 -8.82 -1.79
N SER A 180 -16.94 -8.20 -2.13
CA SER A 180 -15.91 -8.83 -2.95
C SER A 180 -14.52 -8.27 -2.65
N LEU A 181 -13.49 -9.04 -2.99
CA LEU A 181 -12.08 -8.73 -2.70
C LEU A 181 -11.21 -8.98 -3.93
N ARG A 182 -10.33 -8.03 -4.26
CA ARG A 182 -9.15 -8.32 -5.07
C ARG A 182 -7.97 -8.64 -4.16
N VAL A 183 -7.38 -9.80 -4.34
CA VAL A 183 -6.27 -10.33 -3.54
C VAL A 183 -5.13 -10.68 -4.50
N PRO A 184 -4.12 -9.81 -4.60
CA PRO A 184 -2.96 -10.05 -5.46
C PRO A 184 -2.23 -11.35 -5.11
N PRO A 185 -1.46 -11.93 -6.07
CA PRO A 185 -0.48 -12.96 -5.77
C PRO A 185 0.38 -12.58 -4.57
N ARG A 186 0.72 -13.59 -3.75
CA ARG A 186 1.53 -13.45 -2.52
C ARG A 186 0.89 -12.59 -1.43
N MET A 187 -0.38 -12.21 -1.55
CA MET A 187 -1.17 -11.64 -0.46
C MET A 187 -2.10 -12.71 0.15
N LYS A 188 -2.35 -12.59 1.44
CA LYS A 188 -3.32 -13.39 2.18
C LYS A 188 -4.21 -12.45 2.98
N VAL A 189 -5.52 -12.70 2.98
CA VAL A 189 -6.46 -11.94 3.83
C VAL A 189 -7.37 -12.89 4.58
N LEU A 190 -7.40 -12.78 5.90
CA LEU A 190 -8.42 -13.35 6.76
C LEU A 190 -9.56 -12.36 6.88
N VAL A 191 -10.77 -12.82 6.63
CA VAL A 191 -12.01 -12.04 6.68
C VAL A 191 -12.92 -12.66 7.72
N CYS A 192 -13.43 -11.87 8.66
CA CYS A 192 -14.33 -12.36 9.71
C CYS A 192 -15.56 -11.48 9.89
N LYS A 193 -16.69 -12.11 10.28
CA LYS A 193 -17.90 -11.38 10.69
C LYS A 193 -17.70 -10.55 11.95
N HIS A 194 -16.84 -11.03 12.83
CA HIS A 194 -16.59 -10.43 14.12
C HIS A 194 -15.10 -10.27 14.35
N ARG A 195 -14.75 -9.43 15.32
CA ARG A 195 -13.37 -9.31 15.81
C ARG A 195 -12.93 -10.64 16.46
N PRO A 196 -11.63 -10.98 16.41
CA PRO A 196 -11.07 -12.13 17.10
C PRO A 196 -11.51 -12.24 18.57
N GLY A 197 -11.80 -13.46 19.01
CA GLY A 197 -12.32 -13.76 20.35
C GLY A 197 -13.83 -13.54 20.51
N VAL A 198 -14.52 -13.07 19.47
CA VAL A 198 -15.98 -12.96 19.41
C VAL A 198 -16.49 -13.75 18.19
N GLY A 199 -17.63 -14.42 18.34
CA GLY A 199 -18.18 -15.27 17.28
C GLY A 199 -17.57 -16.66 17.25
N ARG A 200 -17.86 -17.40 16.19
CA ARG A 200 -17.39 -18.77 16.01
C ARG A 200 -16.28 -18.85 14.96
N PRO A 201 -15.31 -19.78 15.05
CA PRO A 201 -14.21 -19.88 14.10
C PRO A 201 -14.65 -20.03 12.63
N GLU A 202 -15.81 -20.65 12.37
CA GLU A 202 -16.40 -20.79 11.04
C GLU A 202 -16.88 -19.46 10.41
N GLU A 203 -16.98 -18.39 11.21
CA GLU A 203 -17.36 -17.06 10.75
C GLU A 203 -16.15 -16.25 10.24
N CYS A 204 -15.05 -16.95 10.00
CA CYS A 204 -13.80 -16.45 9.44
C CYS A 204 -13.36 -17.27 8.23
N LYS A 205 -12.82 -16.63 7.20
CA LYS A 205 -12.30 -17.30 6.00
C LYS A 205 -11.09 -16.59 5.42
N THR A 206 -10.14 -17.38 4.97
CA THR A 206 -8.89 -16.89 4.37
C THR A 206 -8.96 -16.94 2.84
N TYR A 207 -8.52 -15.86 2.20
CA TYR A 207 -8.41 -15.76 0.75
C TYR A 207 -6.98 -15.39 0.33
N THR A 208 -6.52 -16.02 -0.75
CA THR A 208 -5.19 -15.80 -1.37
C THR A 208 -5.27 -15.48 -2.86
N LYS A 209 -6.50 -15.31 -3.36
CA LYS A 209 -6.85 -14.99 -4.75
C LYS A 209 -8.09 -14.13 -4.75
N ASP A 210 -8.30 -13.41 -5.84
CA ASP A 210 -9.52 -12.63 -6.08
C ASP A 210 -10.78 -13.43 -5.77
N ARG A 211 -11.72 -12.73 -5.13
CA ARG A 211 -13.06 -13.24 -4.79
C ARG A 211 -14.11 -12.28 -5.32
N PRO A 212 -14.70 -12.57 -6.48
CA PRO A 212 -15.76 -11.73 -7.04
C PRO A 212 -17.04 -11.77 -6.19
N ALA A 213 -17.19 -12.72 -5.28
CA ALA A 213 -18.19 -12.67 -4.22
C ALA A 213 -17.60 -13.32 -2.97
N LEU A 214 -17.86 -12.74 -1.80
CA LEU A 214 -17.55 -13.39 -0.53
C LEU A 214 -18.48 -14.57 -0.30
N ASP A 215 -17.97 -15.59 0.40
CA ASP A 215 -18.79 -16.70 0.85
C ASP A 215 -19.79 -16.27 1.94
N GLU A 216 -20.96 -16.92 2.00
CA GLU A 216 -22.06 -16.53 2.90
C GLU A 216 -21.67 -16.57 4.38
N GLU A 217 -20.77 -17.47 4.77
CA GLU A 217 -20.35 -17.64 6.16
C GLU A 217 -19.63 -16.41 6.71
N VAL A 218 -19.02 -15.61 5.82
CA VAL A 218 -18.26 -14.40 6.18
C VAL A 218 -18.92 -13.11 5.69
N MET A 219 -20.15 -13.16 5.16
CA MET A 219 -20.91 -11.95 4.86
C MET A 219 -21.19 -11.14 6.13
N GLY A 220 -21.15 -9.81 6.05
CA GLY A 220 -21.20 -8.96 7.25
C GLY A 220 -19.82 -8.80 7.88
N VAL A 221 -18.82 -8.48 7.05
CA VAL A 221 -17.43 -8.34 7.48
C VAL A 221 -17.29 -7.17 8.46
N SER A 222 -16.79 -7.46 9.66
CA SER A 222 -16.39 -6.45 10.66
C SER A 222 -14.90 -6.51 10.99
N TYR A 223 -14.15 -7.44 10.40
CA TYR A 223 -12.73 -7.63 10.68
C TYR A 223 -11.95 -8.16 9.46
N LEU A 224 -10.77 -7.59 9.24
CA LEU A 224 -9.81 -8.05 8.25
C LEU A 224 -8.41 -8.17 8.87
N SER A 225 -7.68 -9.22 8.53
CA SER A 225 -6.22 -9.28 8.71
C SER A 225 -5.57 -9.56 7.37
N VAL A 226 -4.73 -8.62 6.93
CA VAL A 226 -4.05 -8.66 5.64
C VAL A 226 -2.58 -8.96 5.88
N GLU A 227 -2.05 -9.94 5.18
CA GLU A 227 -0.65 -10.34 5.27
C GLU A 227 -0.02 -10.33 3.87
N ASP A 228 1.21 -9.84 3.80
CA ASP A 228 2.10 -10.01 2.66
C ASP A 228 2.97 -11.25 2.92
N LEU A 229 2.88 -12.26 2.07
CA LEU A 229 3.58 -13.53 2.26
C LEU A 229 5.08 -13.47 1.96
N ASP A 230 5.57 -12.42 1.28
CA ASP A 230 7.02 -12.20 1.08
C ASP A 230 7.62 -11.31 2.17
N ASN A 231 6.78 -10.60 2.93
CA ASN A 231 7.18 -9.79 4.06
C ASN A 231 6.17 -9.99 5.20
N PRO A 232 6.15 -11.21 5.79
CA PRO A 232 5.20 -11.53 6.85
C PRO A 232 5.42 -10.55 8.01
N GLY A 233 4.32 -9.97 8.49
CA GLY A 233 4.39 -9.07 9.64
C GLY A 233 4.89 -9.80 10.88
N HIS A 234 5.76 -9.14 11.63
CA HIS A 234 6.19 -9.50 12.96
C HIS A 234 5.23 -8.92 13.99
N THR A 235 5.21 -9.53 15.16
CA THR A 235 4.48 -9.03 16.33
C THR A 235 5.46 -8.52 17.36
N LEU A 236 5.15 -7.39 17.96
CA LEU A 236 5.89 -6.81 19.06
C LEU A 236 4.95 -6.68 20.25
N VAL A 237 5.31 -7.25 21.39
CA VAL A 237 4.58 -7.09 22.66
C VAL A 237 5.51 -6.43 23.67
N ILE A 238 5.02 -5.36 24.27
CA ILE A 238 5.66 -4.67 25.38
C ILE A 238 4.88 -5.07 26.63
N ASP A 239 5.42 -6.02 27.39
CA ASP A 239 4.78 -6.63 28.54
C ASP A 239 5.25 -5.94 29.83
N GLY A 240 4.49 -4.95 30.30
CA GLY A 240 4.74 -4.23 31.55
C GLY A 240 3.80 -4.67 32.67
N THR A 241 3.39 -5.94 32.67
CA THR A 241 2.46 -6.48 33.68
C THR A 241 2.99 -6.28 35.10
N GLU A 242 4.31 -6.43 35.30
CA GLU A 242 4.99 -6.25 36.60
C GLU A 242 5.52 -4.82 36.81
N ALA A 243 5.48 -3.97 35.78
CA ALA A 243 5.91 -2.58 35.88
C ALA A 243 4.81 -1.70 36.47
N GLN A 244 5.17 -0.75 37.34
CA GLN A 244 4.21 0.29 37.75
C GLN A 244 4.03 1.30 36.62
N ARG A 245 5.14 1.70 35.99
CA ARG A 245 5.14 2.57 34.82
C ARG A 245 6.47 2.51 34.09
N ALA A 246 6.42 2.19 32.80
CA ALA A 246 7.54 2.32 31.89
C ALA A 246 7.09 3.01 30.60
N GLU A 247 7.90 3.96 30.13
CA GLU A 247 7.69 4.60 28.83
C GLU A 247 8.54 3.88 27.79
N TYR A 248 7.98 3.65 26.61
CA TYR A 248 8.68 2.99 25.50
C TYR A 248 8.72 3.87 24.26
N THR A 249 9.81 3.72 23.50
CA THR A 249 9.92 4.15 22.11
C THR A 249 10.43 2.99 21.28
N VAL A 250 9.72 2.69 20.20
CA VAL A 250 10.08 1.66 19.23
C VAL A 250 10.24 2.35 17.88
N ARG A 251 11.33 2.07 17.16
CA ARG A 251 11.58 2.60 15.82
C ARG A 251 12.02 1.48 14.88
N LEU A 252 11.44 1.50 13.68
CA LEU A 252 11.92 0.72 12.54
C LEU A 252 12.97 1.52 11.78
N LYS A 253 13.93 0.80 11.19
CA LYS A 253 14.88 1.39 10.26
C LYS A 253 14.15 2.10 9.12
N GLU A 254 14.60 3.30 8.77
CA GLU A 254 13.95 4.13 7.77
C GLU A 254 13.72 3.37 6.44
N GLY A 255 12.47 3.37 5.98
CA GLY A 255 12.07 2.71 4.73
C GLY A 255 12.06 1.17 4.76
N SER A 256 12.28 0.53 5.92
CA SER A 256 12.26 -0.94 6.03
C SER A 256 10.86 -1.53 6.20
N GLY A 257 9.91 -0.77 6.72
CA GLY A 257 8.54 -1.23 6.93
C GLY A 257 7.67 -0.26 7.72
N TRP A 258 6.58 -0.77 8.28
CA TRP A 258 5.56 -0.01 9.00
C TRP A 258 5.23 -0.65 10.35
N LEU A 259 4.66 0.13 11.26
CA LEU A 259 4.10 -0.25 12.56
C LEU A 259 2.60 0.04 12.61
N ARG A 260 1.83 -0.84 13.25
CA ARG A 260 0.43 -0.65 13.62
C ARG A 260 0.17 -1.24 14.98
N LYS A 261 -0.84 -0.70 15.69
CA LYS A 261 -1.26 -1.27 16.97
C LYS A 261 -1.92 -2.65 16.75
N ASP A 262 -1.72 -3.56 17.69
CA ASP A 262 -2.33 -4.89 17.71
C ASP A 262 -3.18 -5.06 18.98
N ALA A 263 -4.45 -4.65 18.88
CA ALA A 263 -5.39 -4.70 20.00
C ALA A 263 -5.68 -6.14 20.49
N HIS A 264 -5.31 -7.16 19.71
CA HIS A 264 -5.50 -8.55 20.10
C HIS A 264 -4.46 -9.04 21.11
N ARG A 265 -3.28 -8.43 21.11
CA ARG A 265 -2.12 -8.87 21.92
C ARG A 265 -1.77 -7.89 23.03
N GLY A 266 -2.35 -6.70 23.03
CA GLY A 266 -2.14 -5.69 24.04
C GLY A 266 -3.24 -4.62 24.01
N SER A 267 -3.33 -3.85 25.09
CA SER A 267 -4.19 -2.69 25.15
C SER A 267 -3.77 -1.63 24.14
N ILE A 268 -4.77 -0.90 23.65
CA ILE A 268 -4.56 0.32 22.88
C ILE A 268 -5.08 1.46 23.74
N GLN A 269 -4.16 2.29 24.20
CA GLN A 269 -4.45 3.42 25.07
C GLN A 269 -4.25 4.74 24.32
N ARG A 270 -4.80 5.82 24.88
CA ARG A 270 -4.65 7.17 24.31
C ARG A 270 -3.21 7.69 24.41
N SER A 271 -2.41 7.15 25.32
CA SER A 271 -0.98 7.42 25.45
C SER A 271 -0.18 6.90 24.27
N ASP A 272 -0.67 5.88 23.59
CA ASP A 272 0.10 5.18 22.57
C ASP A 272 -0.05 5.92 21.25
N LYS A 273 1.06 6.41 20.72
CA LYS A 273 1.14 7.20 19.49
C LYS A 273 2.03 6.49 18.50
N ILE A 274 1.51 6.36 17.28
CA ILE A 274 2.31 5.98 16.12
C ILE A 274 2.54 7.24 15.30
N SER A 275 3.76 7.44 14.81
CA SER A 275 4.11 8.54 13.93
C SER A 275 3.35 8.48 12.59
N ASP A 276 3.22 9.61 11.91
CA ASP A 276 2.46 9.69 10.64
C ASP A 276 3.09 8.87 9.51
N ASP A 277 4.39 8.64 9.55
CA ASP A 277 5.14 7.74 8.65
C ASP A 277 5.06 6.26 9.08
N ARG A 278 4.42 5.98 10.22
CA ARG A 278 4.27 4.64 10.81
C ARG A 278 5.57 3.91 11.10
N THR A 279 6.69 4.61 11.29
CA THR A 279 7.98 3.98 11.60
C THR A 279 8.31 4.03 13.09
N THR A 280 7.60 4.83 13.88
CA THR A 280 7.87 5.02 15.30
C THR A 280 6.60 4.85 16.14
N ALA A 281 6.66 4.03 17.19
CA ALA A 281 5.64 3.92 18.22
C ALA A 281 6.18 4.43 19.56
N ARG A 282 5.35 5.18 20.30
CA ARG A 282 5.65 5.64 21.65
C ARG A 282 4.45 5.43 22.54
N GLY A 283 4.67 5.02 23.78
CA GLY A 283 3.58 4.81 24.72
C GLY A 283 4.07 4.54 26.12
N ILE A 284 3.15 4.10 26.96
CA ILE A 284 3.39 3.85 28.37
C ILE A 284 2.71 2.55 28.75
N VAL A 285 3.45 1.65 29.37
CA VAL A 285 2.93 0.39 29.89
C VAL A 285 3.07 0.34 31.42
N GLY A 286 2.07 -0.24 32.08
CA GLY A 286 2.09 -0.50 33.52
C GLY A 286 0.85 -1.29 33.93
N GLY A 287 1.04 -2.41 34.63
CA GLY A 287 -0.04 -3.33 35.00
C GLY A 287 -0.75 -3.99 33.80
N GLY A 288 -0.10 -4.05 32.63
CA GLY A 288 -0.69 -4.55 31.40
C GLY A 288 0.31 -4.71 30.26
N LYS A 289 -0.19 -4.86 29.03
CA LYS A 289 0.63 -5.04 27.82
C LYS A 289 0.17 -4.11 26.73
N ASP A 290 1.11 -3.64 25.93
CA ASP A 290 0.82 -3.03 24.64
C ASP A 290 1.38 -3.90 23.53
N ALA A 291 0.78 -3.85 22.35
CA ALA A 291 1.25 -4.65 21.23
C ALA A 291 1.11 -3.95 19.89
N TYR A 292 2.01 -4.33 18.99
CA TYR A 292 2.12 -3.80 17.64
C TYR A 292 2.34 -4.94 16.65
N GLN A 293 1.87 -4.74 15.43
CA GLN A 293 2.34 -5.47 14.26
C GLN A 293 3.29 -4.58 13.49
N PHE A 294 4.35 -5.17 12.96
CA PHE A 294 5.29 -4.44 12.12
C PHE A 294 5.84 -5.28 10.99
N THR A 295 6.40 -4.63 9.98
CA THR A 295 7.30 -5.28 9.01
C THR A 295 8.65 -4.57 9.03
N GLY A 296 9.66 -5.16 8.40
CA GLY A 296 10.98 -4.53 8.31
C GLY A 296 11.83 -4.75 9.55
N ASP A 297 12.87 -3.93 9.68
CA ASP A 297 13.93 -4.12 10.67
C ASP A 297 13.69 -3.18 11.87
N LEU A 298 13.68 -3.74 13.09
CA LEU A 298 13.74 -2.93 14.31
C LEU A 298 15.12 -2.26 14.42
N GLU A 299 15.12 -0.94 14.55
CA GLU A 299 16.32 -0.13 14.73
C GLU A 299 16.52 0.24 16.20
N GLU A 300 15.44 0.51 16.93
CA GLU A 300 15.50 1.01 18.30
C GLU A 300 14.34 0.46 19.12
N VAL A 301 14.63 0.02 20.35
CA VAL A 301 13.64 -0.25 21.40
C VAL A 301 14.20 0.34 22.68
N ARG A 302 13.74 1.56 23.02
CA ARG A 302 14.14 2.25 24.25
C ARG A 302 13.04 2.17 25.29
N LEU A 303 13.46 1.88 26.51
CA LEU A 303 12.64 1.91 27.70
C LEU A 303 13.18 3.00 28.64
N SER A 304 12.30 3.49 29.53
CA SER A 304 12.68 4.35 30.64
C SER A 304 11.66 4.22 31.77
N GLY A 305 12.08 4.51 33.01
CA GLY A 305 11.28 4.25 34.21
C GLY A 305 11.54 2.84 34.74
N ASP A 306 10.49 2.06 34.98
CA ASP A 306 10.58 0.68 35.51
C ASP A 306 11.01 -0.34 34.43
N GLU A 307 12.01 -0.03 33.62
CA GLU A 307 12.41 -0.83 32.44
C GLU A 307 12.81 -2.28 32.79
N GLN A 308 13.33 -2.50 33.99
CA GLN A 308 13.73 -3.84 34.48
C GLN A 308 12.54 -4.77 34.73
N GLN A 309 11.34 -4.21 34.82
CA GLN A 309 10.07 -4.94 35.01
C GLN A 309 9.28 -5.08 33.71
N VAL A 310 9.86 -4.69 32.56
CA VAL A 310 9.25 -4.80 31.24
C VAL A 310 9.93 -5.89 30.44
N VAL A 311 9.13 -6.76 29.82
CA VAL A 311 9.63 -7.77 28.86
C VAL A 311 9.17 -7.40 27.47
N ILE A 312 10.13 -7.19 26.56
CA ILE A 312 9.86 -7.01 25.14
C ILE A 312 9.87 -8.37 24.47
N LYS A 313 8.84 -8.68 23.68
CA LYS A 313 8.75 -9.90 22.90
C LYS A 313 8.54 -9.60 21.44
N VAL A 314 9.36 -10.19 20.57
CA VAL A 314 9.17 -10.20 19.12
C VAL A 314 8.76 -11.60 18.72
N ASP A 315 7.62 -11.74 18.06
CA ASP A 315 7.05 -13.04 17.66
C ASP A 315 6.88 -14.04 18.80
N GLY A 316 6.62 -13.50 20.01
CA GLY A 316 6.46 -14.28 21.24
C GLY A 316 7.77 -14.55 21.98
N GLU A 317 8.92 -14.35 21.34
CA GLU A 317 10.24 -14.58 21.92
C GLU A 317 10.77 -13.31 22.60
N PRO A 318 11.27 -13.39 23.85
CA PRO A 318 11.88 -12.25 24.53
C PRO A 318 13.09 -11.71 23.77
N VAL A 319 13.22 -10.39 23.69
CA VAL A 319 14.37 -9.70 23.10
C VAL A 319 14.92 -8.64 24.06
N GLU A 320 16.22 -8.36 23.97
CA GLU A 320 16.83 -7.27 24.71
C GLU A 320 16.45 -5.91 24.10
N ALA A 321 16.42 -4.88 24.93
CA ALA A 321 16.25 -3.51 24.47
C ALA A 321 17.44 -3.09 23.58
N LEU A 322 17.15 -2.40 22.49
CA LEU A 322 18.15 -1.90 21.53
C LEU A 322 18.36 -0.41 21.78
N HIS A 323 19.57 -0.06 22.25
CA HIS A 323 19.93 1.31 22.64
C HIS A 323 20.46 2.18 21.50
#